data_AF-A3K7I6-F1
#
_entry.id   AF-A3K7I6-F1
#
_cell.length_a   1.000
_cell.length_b   1.000
_cell.length_c   1.000
_cell.angle_alpha   90.00
_cell.angle_beta   90.00
_cell.angle_gamma   90.00
#
_symmetry.space_group_name_H-M   'P 1'
#
loop_
_entity.id
_entity.type
_entity.pdbx_description
1 polymer ?
#
loop_
_entity_poly.entity_id
_entity_poly.type
_entity_poly.pdbx_seq_one_letter_code
_entity_poly.pdbx_strand_id
1 'polypeptide(L)'
;MDEIPRDQLNGPLRRGSVKKHVAAIHISGKLTLLQRKLSNVLLLNAYDTLTSQNRHQIDARTLCLMIGYNSNDMETLKASLRGLAETVAEWDMLDEKGQQEWGVSALLSYAKLSGGVCEYAYSPALAEKLHDPKVFALINLNIQRRFTSGHALALYENCYRFVRTGSTGWWSLDLFRRLMGVADSPYYDVYKHLNAKIIKPAVAEVNKTSNIVVTPEVKKMGRQVTGIRFRIAENPQLSILDLDDGEGLRKSEVYPRLRALGVSDRLARQWMAEHGEDAVKAKLDYVAGQGGVKNPVGYLTAALKNDYETGGGFAAKPQGSGGGGLPPNLPPRAAAALPASRSLPPPANPPRGTPTGGCSPPVWTARCGTISRGTAGCRR
;
A
#
# COMPACT_ATOMS: atom_id res chain seq x y z
N MET A 1 17.75 16.18 5.57
CA MET A 1 17.59 15.46 4.29
C MET A 1 16.48 16.15 3.55
N ASP A 2 16.80 16.74 2.41
CA ASP A 2 15.86 17.54 1.65
C ASP A 2 14.79 16.67 1.00
N GLU A 3 13.62 17.28 0.80
CA GLU A 3 12.47 16.67 0.15
C GLU A 3 12.81 16.29 -1.29
N ILE A 4 12.17 15.25 -1.84
CA ILE A 4 12.42 14.82 -3.21
C ILE A 4 11.95 15.95 -4.16
N PRO A 5 12.81 16.55 -5.01
CA PRO A 5 12.44 17.63 -5.91
C PRO A 5 11.62 17.08 -7.09
N ARG A 6 10.29 16.96 -6.89
CA ARG A 6 9.38 16.28 -7.83
C ARG A 6 9.30 16.93 -9.19
N ASP A 7 9.49 18.24 -9.27
CA ASP A 7 9.45 19.01 -10.53
C ASP A 7 10.58 18.64 -11.49
N GLN A 8 11.67 18.07 -10.95
CA GLN A 8 12.82 17.58 -11.70
C GLN A 8 12.72 16.10 -12.08
N LEU A 9 11.69 15.39 -11.58
CA LEU A 9 11.44 13.98 -11.88
C LEU A 9 10.47 13.82 -13.04
N ASN A 10 10.55 12.69 -13.75
CA ASN A 10 9.74 12.40 -14.93
C ASN A 10 8.85 11.17 -14.73
N GLY A 11 7.68 11.17 -15.37
CA GLY A 11 6.79 10.02 -15.45
C GLY A 11 6.33 9.50 -14.07
N PRO A 12 6.32 8.18 -13.83
CA PRO A 12 5.87 7.58 -12.58
C PRO A 12 6.63 8.06 -11.33
N LEU A 13 7.87 8.53 -11.49
CA LEU A 13 8.73 8.99 -10.39
C LEU A 13 8.24 10.29 -9.73
N ARG A 14 7.37 11.05 -10.40
CA ARG A 14 6.70 12.21 -9.79
C ARG A 14 5.77 11.83 -8.64
N ARG A 15 5.33 10.57 -8.58
CA ARG A 15 4.44 10.08 -7.54
C ARG A 15 5.20 9.95 -6.22
N GLY A 16 4.65 10.53 -5.16
CA GLY A 16 5.20 10.40 -3.80
C GLY A 16 5.01 9.01 -3.17
N SER A 17 4.26 8.10 -3.81
CA SER A 17 3.96 6.78 -3.25
C SER A 17 4.02 5.64 -4.28
N VAL A 18 4.38 4.45 -3.79
CA VAL A 18 4.46 3.21 -4.56
C VAL A 18 3.32 2.29 -4.17
N LYS A 19 2.60 1.74 -5.15
CA LYS A 19 1.67 0.65 -4.95
C LYS A 19 2.44 -0.67 -4.89
N LYS A 20 2.48 -1.33 -3.73
CA LYS A 20 3.21 -2.59 -3.54
C LYS A 20 2.26 -3.75 -3.27
N HIS A 21 2.32 -4.78 -4.11
CA HIS A 21 1.46 -5.96 -3.97
C HIS A 21 1.80 -6.73 -2.69
N VAL A 22 0.81 -7.34 -2.02
CA VAL A 22 1.03 -8.01 -0.72
C VAL A 22 1.99 -9.19 -0.80
N ALA A 23 1.99 -9.94 -1.91
CA ALA A 23 2.98 -11.00 -2.15
C ALA A 23 4.42 -10.43 -2.18
N ALA A 24 4.62 -9.21 -2.70
CA ALA A 24 5.92 -8.53 -2.68
C ALA A 24 6.41 -8.18 -1.27
N ILE A 25 5.49 -8.08 -0.31
CA ILE A 25 5.85 -7.73 1.08
C ILE A 25 6.40 -8.94 1.84
N HIS A 26 6.00 -10.17 1.46
CA HIS A 26 6.56 -11.39 2.02
C HIS A 26 8.01 -11.61 1.57
N ILE A 27 8.33 -11.26 0.31
CA ILE A 27 9.69 -11.31 -0.26
C ILE A 27 10.62 -10.29 0.40
N SER A 28 10.05 -9.15 0.81
CA SER A 28 10.83 -8.04 1.35
C SER A 28 11.55 -8.39 2.66
N GLY A 29 11.04 -9.35 3.44
CA GLY A 29 11.63 -9.79 4.72
C GLY A 29 13.13 -10.04 4.65
N LYS A 30 13.61 -10.69 3.59
CA LYS A 30 15.01 -11.09 3.42
C LYS A 30 15.91 -9.96 2.87
N LEU A 31 15.33 -8.84 2.45
CA LEU A 31 16.07 -7.72 1.87
C LEU A 31 16.71 -6.84 2.94
N THR A 32 17.95 -6.42 2.70
CA THR A 32 18.59 -5.33 3.45
C THR A 32 17.79 -4.03 3.30
N LEU A 33 18.04 -3.04 4.17
CA LEU A 33 17.38 -1.74 4.07
C LEU A 33 17.54 -1.12 2.67
N LEU A 34 18.77 -1.11 2.15
CA LEU A 34 19.04 -0.51 0.85
C LEU A 34 18.36 -1.26 -0.29
N GLN A 35 18.43 -2.59 -0.30
CA GLN A 35 17.71 -3.42 -1.28
C GLN A 35 16.20 -3.20 -1.23
N ARG A 36 15.62 -3.11 -0.02
CA ARG A 36 14.17 -2.86 0.14
C ARG A 36 13.78 -1.47 -0.36
N LYS A 37 14.58 -0.45 -0.09
CA LYS A 37 14.35 0.90 -0.63
C LYS A 37 14.44 0.89 -2.16
N LEU A 38 15.47 0.22 -2.67
CA LEU A 38 15.76 0.08 -4.08
C LEU A 38 14.63 -0.64 -4.83
N SER A 39 14.15 -1.78 -4.32
CA SER A 39 13.06 -2.54 -4.93
C SER A 39 11.78 -1.71 -5.06
N ASN A 40 11.50 -0.85 -4.08
CA ASN A 40 10.30 0.00 -4.08
C ASN A 40 10.42 1.11 -5.13
N VAL A 41 11.59 1.76 -5.25
CA VAL A 41 11.81 2.80 -6.27
C VAL A 41 11.79 2.22 -7.69
N LEU A 42 12.44 1.07 -7.90
CA LEU A 42 12.44 0.39 -9.20
C LEU A 42 11.03 -0.05 -9.62
N LEU A 43 10.23 -0.56 -8.67
CA LEU A 43 8.84 -0.92 -8.93
C LEU A 43 8.01 0.32 -9.27
N LEU A 44 8.19 1.43 -8.56
CA LEU A 44 7.49 2.68 -8.88
C LEU A 44 7.77 3.15 -10.30
N ASN A 45 9.05 3.19 -10.66
CA ASN A 45 9.50 3.63 -11.98
C ASN A 45 8.91 2.78 -13.11
N ALA A 46 8.83 1.46 -12.89
CA ALA A 46 8.33 0.52 -13.88
C ALA A 46 6.80 0.42 -13.92
N TYR A 47 6.09 0.85 -12.86
CA TYR A 47 4.71 0.44 -12.57
C TYR A 47 3.73 0.56 -13.75
N ASP A 48 3.71 1.71 -14.43
CA ASP A 48 2.78 1.96 -15.55
C ASP A 48 3.12 1.16 -16.82
N THR A 49 4.36 0.70 -16.90
CA THR A 49 4.91 -0.04 -18.04
C THR A 49 5.24 -1.49 -17.70
N LEU A 50 4.89 -1.95 -16.49
CA LEU A 50 5.44 -3.15 -15.87
C LEU A 50 5.15 -4.41 -16.70
N THR A 51 3.97 -4.47 -17.32
CA THR A 51 3.53 -5.59 -18.17
C THR A 51 3.72 -5.32 -19.66
N SER A 52 3.94 -4.06 -20.07
CA SER A 52 4.04 -3.67 -21.49
C SER A 52 5.48 -3.54 -21.97
N GLN A 53 6.46 -3.40 -21.08
CA GLN A 53 7.88 -3.31 -21.39
C GLN A 53 8.67 -4.40 -20.67
N ASN A 54 9.58 -5.04 -21.39
CA ASN A 54 10.44 -6.09 -20.84
C ASN A 54 11.65 -5.53 -20.06
N ARG A 55 11.97 -4.23 -20.24
CA ARG A 55 13.14 -3.57 -19.66
C ARG A 55 12.76 -2.15 -19.26
N HIS A 56 13.28 -1.71 -18.14
CA HIS A 56 13.07 -0.37 -17.62
C HIS A 56 14.42 0.29 -17.33
N GLN A 57 14.44 1.61 -17.36
CA GLN A 57 15.64 2.40 -17.13
C GLN A 57 15.34 3.53 -16.14
N ILE A 58 16.34 3.84 -15.33
CA ILE A 58 16.34 5.00 -14.44
C ILE A 58 17.75 5.57 -14.35
N ASP A 59 17.86 6.90 -14.33
CA ASP A 59 19.13 7.58 -14.08
C ASP A 59 19.64 7.22 -12.66
N ALA A 60 20.93 6.89 -12.56
CA ALA A 60 21.52 6.40 -11.32
C ALA A 60 21.53 7.47 -10.21
N ARG A 61 21.72 8.76 -10.56
CA ARG A 61 21.68 9.84 -9.57
C ARG A 61 20.26 10.02 -9.01
N THR A 62 19.27 9.93 -9.88
CA THR A 62 17.85 9.96 -9.54
C THR A 62 17.49 8.79 -8.64
N LEU A 63 17.94 7.58 -8.98
CA LEU A 63 17.77 6.39 -8.16
C LEU A 63 18.37 6.58 -6.76
N CYS A 64 19.62 7.05 -6.66
CA CYS A 64 20.30 7.37 -5.39
C CYS A 64 19.54 8.42 -4.57
N LEU A 65 19.07 9.49 -5.22
CA LEU A 65 18.29 10.54 -4.59
C LEU A 65 17.00 9.98 -3.97
N MET A 66 16.25 9.18 -4.74
CA MET A 66 14.96 8.61 -4.33
C MET A 66 15.08 7.57 -3.21
N ILE A 67 16.15 6.78 -3.18
CA ILE A 67 16.40 5.85 -2.05
C ILE A 67 16.96 6.58 -0.82
N GLY A 68 17.37 7.85 -0.95
CA GLY A 68 17.97 8.64 0.14
C GLY A 68 19.40 8.20 0.44
N TYR A 69 20.15 7.80 -0.58
CA TYR A 69 21.51 7.30 -0.49
C TYR A 69 22.49 8.26 -1.17
N ASN A 70 23.65 8.48 -0.56
CA ASN A 70 24.65 9.39 -1.10
C ASN A 70 25.32 8.77 -2.34
N SER A 71 25.34 9.50 -3.45
CA SER A 71 25.64 9.03 -4.82
C SER A 71 27.07 8.53 -5.06
N ASN A 72 27.97 8.65 -4.09
CA ASN A 72 29.39 8.36 -4.30
C ASN A 72 29.75 6.87 -4.14
N ASP A 73 28.88 6.06 -3.56
CA ASP A 73 29.14 4.64 -3.35
C ASP A 73 28.36 3.76 -4.35
N MET A 74 28.89 3.74 -5.57
CA MET A 74 28.34 2.95 -6.67
C MET A 74 28.58 1.45 -6.50
N GLU A 75 29.55 1.03 -5.68
CA GLU A 75 29.80 -0.38 -5.41
C GLU A 75 28.69 -0.97 -4.55
N THR A 76 28.28 -0.27 -3.50
CA THR A 76 27.17 -0.69 -2.64
C THR A 76 25.84 -0.72 -3.41
N LEU A 77 25.63 0.21 -4.36
CA LEU A 77 24.47 0.16 -5.26
C LEU A 77 24.51 -1.09 -6.16
N LYS A 78 25.66 -1.41 -6.76
CA LYS A 78 25.84 -2.63 -7.57
C LYS A 78 25.63 -3.89 -6.73
N ALA A 79 26.16 -3.95 -5.51
CA ALA A 79 25.95 -5.06 -4.58
C ALA A 79 24.46 -5.21 -4.23
N SER A 80 23.75 -4.10 -4.03
CA SER A 80 22.31 -4.13 -3.76
C SER A 80 21.51 -4.64 -4.96
N LEU A 81 21.81 -4.17 -6.17
CA LEU A 81 21.19 -4.67 -7.41
C LEU A 81 21.45 -6.15 -7.63
N ARG A 82 22.69 -6.61 -7.39
CA ARG A 82 23.04 -8.04 -7.43
C ARG A 82 22.19 -8.84 -6.44
N GLY A 83 22.11 -8.39 -5.19
CA GLY A 83 21.31 -9.09 -4.19
C GLY A 83 19.81 -9.11 -4.51
N LEU A 84 19.27 -8.10 -5.20
CA LEU A 84 17.90 -8.15 -5.72
C LEU A 84 17.74 -9.22 -6.81
N ALA A 85 18.73 -9.38 -7.71
CA ALA A 85 18.70 -10.42 -8.73
C ALA A 85 18.87 -11.84 -8.14
N GLU A 86 19.59 -11.97 -7.03
CA GLU A 86 19.78 -13.25 -6.30
C GLU A 86 18.59 -13.57 -5.37
N THR A 87 17.73 -12.60 -5.07
CA THR A 87 16.60 -12.82 -4.18
C THR A 87 15.49 -13.56 -4.90
N VAL A 88 15.17 -14.75 -4.39
CA VAL A 88 14.05 -15.57 -4.88
C VAL A 88 12.73 -15.10 -4.27
N ALA A 89 11.80 -14.77 -5.15
CA ALA A 89 10.41 -14.48 -4.91
C ALA A 89 9.58 -15.74 -5.08
N GLU A 90 8.95 -16.21 -4.00
CA GLU A 90 8.00 -17.33 -4.03
C GLU A 90 6.61 -16.82 -3.73
N TRP A 91 5.61 -17.33 -4.46
CA TRP A 91 4.21 -17.08 -4.16
C TRP A 91 3.40 -18.36 -4.27
N ASP A 92 2.40 -18.45 -3.39
CA ASP A 92 1.35 -19.47 -3.40
C ASP A 92 0.04 -18.68 -3.48
N MET A 93 -0.54 -18.59 -4.68
CA MET A 93 -1.73 -17.80 -4.95
C MET A 93 -2.79 -18.65 -5.61
N LEU A 94 -4.05 -18.34 -5.35
CA LEU A 94 -5.17 -18.94 -6.06
C LEU A 94 -5.23 -18.34 -7.48
N ASP A 95 -5.23 -19.18 -8.50
CA ASP A 95 -5.45 -18.79 -9.89
C ASP A 95 -6.89 -18.26 -10.08
N GLU A 96 -7.21 -17.79 -11.29
CA GLU A 96 -8.54 -17.27 -11.64
C GLU A 96 -9.67 -18.31 -11.46
N LYS A 97 -9.32 -19.60 -11.35
CA LYS A 97 -10.23 -20.73 -11.15
C LYS A 97 -10.29 -21.19 -9.70
N GLY A 98 -9.59 -20.52 -8.79
CA GLY A 98 -9.52 -20.88 -7.37
C GLY A 98 -8.65 -22.10 -7.08
N GLN A 99 -7.71 -22.45 -7.96
CA GLN A 99 -6.71 -23.50 -7.72
C GLN A 99 -5.41 -22.90 -7.20
N GLN A 100 -4.73 -23.61 -6.29
CA GLN A 100 -3.42 -23.16 -5.80
C GLN A 100 -2.38 -23.25 -6.91
N GLU A 101 -1.77 -22.11 -7.23
CA GLU A 101 -0.65 -21.95 -8.13
C GLU A 101 0.59 -21.57 -7.33
N TRP A 102 1.57 -22.47 -7.30
CA TRP A 102 2.90 -22.19 -6.78
C TRP A 102 3.80 -21.65 -7.90
N GLY A 103 4.48 -20.53 -7.64
CA GLY A 103 5.40 -19.91 -8.58
C GLY A 103 6.65 -19.38 -7.91
N VAL A 104 7.74 -19.35 -8.69
CA VAL A 104 9.04 -18.85 -8.25
C VAL A 104 9.67 -17.96 -9.33
N SER A 105 10.28 -16.85 -8.94
CA SER A 105 11.05 -15.98 -9.81
C SER A 105 12.15 -15.28 -9.04
N ALA A 106 13.22 -14.82 -9.69
CA ALA A 106 14.05 -13.77 -9.12
C ALA A 106 13.25 -12.46 -8.99
N LEU A 107 13.57 -11.63 -8.00
CA LEU A 107 12.91 -10.33 -7.80
C LEU A 107 13.25 -9.35 -8.95
N LEU A 108 14.47 -9.45 -9.49
CA LEU A 108 14.86 -8.86 -10.77
C LEU A 108 15.45 -9.97 -11.65
N SER A 109 14.97 -10.09 -12.89
CA SER A 109 15.53 -11.04 -13.87
C SER A 109 16.83 -10.52 -14.49
N TYR A 110 17.06 -9.20 -14.42
CA TYR A 110 18.23 -8.54 -14.98
C TYR A 110 18.46 -7.19 -14.30
N ALA A 111 19.73 -6.81 -14.15
CA ALA A 111 20.16 -5.47 -13.77
C ALA A 111 21.53 -5.14 -14.39
N LYS A 112 21.67 -3.94 -14.93
CA LYS A 112 22.91 -3.38 -15.49
C LYS A 112 23.04 -1.92 -15.08
N LEU A 113 24.24 -1.54 -14.67
CA LEU A 113 24.57 -0.17 -14.31
C LEU A 113 25.73 0.29 -15.19
N SER A 114 25.46 1.19 -16.14
CA SER A 114 26.43 1.65 -17.14
C SER A 114 26.12 3.07 -17.59
N GLY A 115 27.15 3.90 -17.77
CA GLY A 115 26.98 5.26 -18.31
C GLY A 115 26.04 6.15 -17.50
N GLY A 116 25.96 5.95 -16.18
CA GLY A 116 25.03 6.68 -15.31
C GLY A 116 23.57 6.21 -15.37
N VAL A 117 23.27 5.13 -16.09
CA VAL A 117 21.90 4.58 -16.19
C VAL A 117 21.84 3.20 -15.56
N CYS A 118 20.82 2.98 -14.73
CA CYS A 118 20.42 1.68 -14.20
C CYS A 118 19.32 1.10 -15.10
N GLU A 119 19.65 0.05 -15.84
CA GLU A 119 18.71 -0.73 -16.64
C GLU A 119 18.37 -2.02 -15.89
N TYR A 120 17.10 -2.42 -15.85
CA TYR A 120 16.65 -3.59 -15.11
C TYR A 120 15.39 -4.20 -15.72
N ALA A 121 15.08 -5.44 -15.36
CA ALA A 121 13.89 -6.14 -15.82
C ALA A 121 13.25 -6.99 -14.71
N TYR A 122 11.94 -7.16 -14.81
CA TYR A 122 11.19 -8.17 -14.09
C TYR A 122 10.96 -9.38 -14.98
N SER A 123 10.76 -10.57 -14.40
CA SER A 123 10.23 -11.69 -15.19
C SER A 123 8.77 -11.39 -15.57
N PRO A 124 8.27 -11.86 -16.72
CA PRO A 124 6.87 -11.65 -17.11
C PRO A 124 5.89 -12.15 -16.05
N ALA A 125 6.14 -13.34 -15.50
CA ALA A 125 5.32 -13.92 -14.43
C ALA A 125 5.27 -13.02 -13.19
N LEU A 126 6.41 -12.48 -12.74
CA LEU A 126 6.45 -11.59 -11.58
C LEU A 126 5.79 -10.24 -11.89
N ALA A 127 6.00 -9.69 -13.08
CA ALA A 127 5.42 -8.42 -13.51
C ALA A 127 3.89 -8.45 -13.47
N GLU A 128 3.27 -9.52 -14.00
CA GLU A 128 1.82 -9.72 -13.94
C GLU A 128 1.31 -9.73 -12.50
N LYS A 129 1.97 -10.49 -11.61
CA LYS A 129 1.57 -10.55 -10.19
C LYS A 129 1.78 -9.23 -9.44
N LEU A 130 2.78 -8.43 -9.82
CA LEU A 130 3.05 -7.12 -9.22
C LEU A 130 2.10 -6.01 -9.72
N HIS A 131 1.50 -6.19 -10.90
CA HIS A 131 0.54 -5.26 -11.50
C HIS A 131 -0.90 -5.47 -11.00
N ASP A 132 -1.20 -6.51 -10.22
CA ASP A 132 -2.57 -6.86 -9.80
C ASP A 132 -3.24 -5.77 -8.91
N PRO A 133 -4.36 -5.14 -9.36
CA PRO A 133 -5.08 -4.08 -8.66
C PRO A 133 -5.72 -4.45 -7.33
N LYS A 134 -5.83 -5.73 -6.98
CA LYS A 134 -6.68 -6.16 -5.86
C LYS A 134 -6.07 -5.91 -4.48
N VAL A 135 -4.74 -5.81 -4.33
CA VAL A 135 -4.11 -5.61 -3.01
C VAL A 135 -2.82 -4.78 -3.07
N PHE A 136 -2.90 -3.47 -2.85
CA PHE A 136 -1.73 -2.58 -2.80
C PHE A 136 -1.60 -1.83 -1.48
N ALA A 137 -0.40 -1.82 -0.88
CA ALA A 137 -0.02 -0.81 0.09
C ALA A 137 0.56 0.40 -0.64
N LEU A 138 0.06 1.61 -0.36
CA LEU A 138 0.63 2.87 -0.87
C LEU A 138 1.78 3.30 0.04
N ILE A 139 3.01 2.90 -0.28
CA ILE A 139 4.19 3.25 0.52
C ILE A 139 4.68 4.63 0.07
N ASN A 140 4.61 5.63 0.97
CA ASN A 140 5.17 6.95 0.72
C ASN A 140 6.71 6.89 0.71
N LEU A 141 7.33 7.26 -0.40
CA LEU A 141 8.78 7.20 -0.57
C LEU A 141 9.53 8.23 0.28
N ASN A 142 8.91 9.37 0.60
CA ASN A 142 9.50 10.35 1.52
C ASN A 142 9.66 9.76 2.93
N ILE A 143 8.65 9.04 3.42
CA ILE A 143 8.71 8.36 4.71
C ILE A 143 9.75 7.24 4.66
N GLN A 144 9.75 6.43 3.59
CA GLN A 144 10.73 5.36 3.40
C GLN A 144 12.18 5.84 3.50
N ARG A 145 12.51 6.98 2.88
CA ARG A 145 13.88 7.54 2.88
C ARG A 145 14.39 7.81 4.29
N ARG A 146 13.51 8.27 5.19
CA ARG A 146 13.84 8.64 6.56
C ARG A 146 14.17 7.44 7.47
N PHE A 147 13.75 6.22 7.10
CA PHE A 147 14.10 5.02 7.86
C PHE A 147 15.59 4.66 7.74
N THR A 148 16.16 4.29 8.88
CA THR A 148 17.55 3.87 9.11
C THR A 148 17.67 2.39 9.47
N SER A 149 16.58 1.74 9.91
CA SER A 149 16.51 0.29 10.14
C SER A 149 15.67 -0.44 9.09
N GLY A 150 16.21 -1.54 8.56
CA GLY A 150 15.46 -2.46 7.69
C GLY A 150 14.24 -3.07 8.40
N HIS A 151 14.38 -3.39 9.68
CA HIS A 151 13.27 -3.95 10.48
C HIS A 151 12.19 -2.90 10.74
N ALA A 152 12.54 -1.64 10.98
CA ALA A 152 11.54 -0.58 11.15
C ALA A 152 10.75 -0.32 9.87
N LEU A 153 11.44 -0.26 8.72
CA LEU A 153 10.78 -0.16 7.42
C LEU A 153 9.88 -1.38 7.15
N ALA A 154 10.33 -2.59 7.51
CA ALA A 154 9.54 -3.80 7.40
C ALA A 154 8.27 -3.76 8.26
N LEU A 155 8.38 -3.29 9.50
CA LEU A 155 7.24 -3.14 10.39
C LEU A 155 6.25 -2.11 9.83
N TYR A 156 6.74 -0.96 9.36
CA TYR A 156 5.92 0.07 8.73
C TYR A 156 5.15 -0.49 7.53
N GLU A 157 5.81 -1.14 6.58
CA GLU A 157 5.16 -1.74 5.40
C GLU A 157 4.11 -2.79 5.78
N ASN A 158 4.35 -3.56 6.85
CA ASN A 158 3.41 -4.56 7.34
C ASN A 158 2.22 -3.98 8.11
N CYS A 159 2.40 -2.85 8.79
CA CYS A 159 1.33 -2.18 9.54
C CYS A 159 0.51 -1.24 8.66
N TYR A 160 1.14 -0.51 7.73
CA TYR A 160 0.49 0.57 6.97
C TYR A 160 -0.74 0.10 6.18
N ARG A 161 -0.72 -1.14 5.67
CA ARG A 161 -1.86 -1.75 4.96
C ARG A 161 -3.13 -1.85 5.82
N PHE A 162 -3.00 -1.82 7.14
CA PHE A 162 -4.09 -1.93 8.10
C PHE A 162 -4.47 -0.60 8.75
N VAL A 163 -3.99 0.54 8.24
CA VAL A 163 -4.29 1.86 8.84
C VAL A 163 -5.79 2.11 8.98
N ARG A 164 -6.59 1.72 7.97
CA ARG A 164 -8.06 1.84 8.00
C ARG A 164 -8.73 0.89 8.99
N THR A 165 -8.14 -0.28 9.21
CA THR A 165 -8.65 -1.29 10.15
C THR A 165 -8.23 -0.99 11.59
N GLY A 166 -7.13 -0.25 11.78
CA GLY A 166 -6.55 0.10 13.07
C GLY A 166 -5.82 -1.05 13.78
N SER A 167 -5.66 -2.20 13.12
CA SER A 167 -5.03 -3.39 13.70
C SER A 167 -4.56 -4.38 12.64
N THR A 168 -3.41 -5.00 12.88
CA THR A 168 -2.88 -6.11 12.05
C THR A 168 -3.62 -7.44 12.25
N GLY A 169 -4.49 -7.52 13.26
CA GLY A 169 -4.93 -8.82 13.79
C GLY A 169 -3.80 -9.55 14.52
N TRP A 170 -4.09 -10.75 15.04
CA TRP A 170 -3.10 -11.57 15.75
C TRP A 170 -2.23 -12.35 14.77
N TRP A 171 -0.92 -12.20 14.90
CA TRP A 171 0.08 -13.04 14.23
C TRP A 171 0.71 -14.01 15.21
N SER A 172 1.05 -15.21 14.75
CA SER A 172 1.99 -16.07 15.47
C SER A 172 3.38 -15.41 15.49
N LEU A 173 4.19 -15.76 16.48
CA LEU A 173 5.58 -15.27 16.52
C LEU A 173 6.37 -15.75 15.30
N ASP A 174 6.08 -16.92 14.76
CA ASP A 174 6.74 -17.47 13.57
C ASP A 174 6.43 -16.63 12.33
N LEU A 175 5.15 -16.28 12.14
CA LEU A 175 4.74 -15.39 11.05
C LEU A 175 5.42 -14.03 11.21
N PHE A 176 5.41 -13.45 12.41
CA PHE A 176 6.07 -12.17 12.66
C PHE A 176 7.57 -12.23 12.34
N ARG A 177 8.29 -13.28 12.77
CA ARG A 177 9.72 -13.46 12.46
C ARG A 177 9.98 -13.53 10.96
N ARG A 178 9.13 -14.22 10.19
CA ARG A 178 9.22 -14.24 8.72
C ARG A 178 9.00 -12.84 8.12
N LEU A 179 7.96 -12.13 8.53
CA LEU A 179 7.66 -10.77 8.06
C LEU A 179 8.80 -9.78 8.34
N MET A 180 9.48 -9.96 9.47
CA MET A 180 10.59 -9.12 9.91
C MET A 180 11.97 -9.55 9.36
N GLY A 181 12.05 -10.66 8.63
CA GLY A 181 13.31 -11.13 8.05
C GLY A 181 14.26 -11.83 9.00
N VAL A 182 13.75 -12.36 10.10
CA VAL A 182 14.57 -12.91 11.22
C VAL A 182 14.23 -14.36 11.55
N ALA A 183 13.48 -15.04 10.66
CA ALA A 183 13.05 -16.41 10.87
C ALA A 183 14.20 -17.43 10.90
N ASP A 184 15.28 -17.17 10.15
CA ASP A 184 16.41 -18.10 9.99
C ASP A 184 17.43 -18.02 11.15
N SER A 185 17.18 -17.17 12.15
CA SER A 185 18.10 -16.95 13.27
C SER A 185 17.50 -17.49 14.57
N PRO A 186 18.05 -18.60 15.13
CA PRO A 186 17.59 -19.18 16.39
C PRO A 186 17.67 -18.22 17.58
N TYR A 187 18.52 -17.19 17.50
CA TYR A 187 18.63 -16.14 18.51
C TYR A 187 17.29 -15.42 18.75
N TYR A 188 16.48 -15.26 17.69
CA TYR A 188 15.19 -14.59 17.76
C TYR A 188 14.00 -15.52 18.07
N ASP A 189 14.23 -16.83 18.25
CA ASP A 189 13.21 -17.76 18.75
C ASP A 189 12.82 -17.39 20.19
N VAL A 190 13.77 -16.85 20.95
CA VAL A 190 13.53 -16.36 22.31
C VAL A 190 12.87 -14.98 22.24
N TYR A 191 11.60 -14.90 22.67
CA TYR A 191 10.81 -13.66 22.66
C TYR A 191 11.51 -12.48 23.34
N LYS A 192 12.29 -12.71 24.41
CA LYS A 192 13.06 -11.65 25.09
C LYS A 192 14.02 -10.94 24.12
N HIS A 193 14.74 -11.70 23.29
CA HIS A 193 15.68 -11.16 22.30
C HIS A 193 14.95 -10.49 21.14
N LEU A 194 13.92 -11.15 20.60
CA LEU A 194 13.05 -10.59 19.57
C LEU A 194 12.44 -9.24 19.99
N ASN A 195 11.94 -9.16 21.22
CA ASN A 195 11.34 -7.94 21.75
C ASN A 195 12.36 -6.82 21.95
N ALA A 196 13.51 -7.14 22.55
CA ALA A 196 14.54 -6.15 22.86
C ALA A 196 15.26 -5.61 21.62
N LYS A 197 15.51 -6.46 20.62
CA LYS A 197 16.34 -6.13 19.46
C LYS A 197 15.56 -5.80 18.19
N ILE A 198 14.33 -6.31 18.05
CA ILE A 198 13.53 -6.13 16.84
C ILE A 198 12.29 -5.30 17.14
N ILE A 199 11.39 -5.78 18.02
CA ILE A 199 10.06 -5.16 18.19
C ILE A 199 10.19 -3.73 18.75
N LYS A 200 10.85 -3.56 19.90
CA LYS A 200 10.95 -2.25 20.55
C LYS A 200 11.68 -1.21 19.67
N PRO A 201 12.86 -1.52 19.08
CA PRO A 201 13.53 -0.56 18.20
C PRO A 201 12.72 -0.21 16.96
N ALA A 202 12.10 -1.20 16.31
CA ALA A 202 11.27 -0.96 15.13
C ALA A 202 10.05 -0.08 15.44
N VAL A 203 9.34 -0.38 16.53
CA VAL A 203 8.18 0.43 16.97
C VAL A 203 8.60 1.87 17.28
N ALA A 204 9.71 2.07 17.98
CA ALA A 204 10.20 3.40 18.33
C ALA A 204 10.52 4.23 17.07
N GLU A 205 11.19 3.64 16.08
CA GLU A 205 11.53 4.32 14.84
C GLU A 205 10.30 4.62 13.97
N VAL A 206 9.35 3.68 13.84
CA VAL A 206 8.08 3.89 13.12
C VAL A 206 7.31 5.06 13.72
N ASN A 207 7.16 5.09 15.04
CA ASN A 207 6.41 6.15 15.73
C ASN A 207 7.11 7.52 15.64
N LYS A 208 8.44 7.54 15.51
CA LYS A 208 9.23 8.76 15.35
C LYS A 208 9.20 9.31 13.91
N THR A 209 9.10 8.44 12.92
CA THR A 209 9.53 8.76 11.54
C THR A 209 8.40 8.70 10.51
N SER A 210 7.24 8.15 10.88
CA SER A 210 6.13 7.89 9.95
C SER A 210 4.80 8.53 10.34
N ASN A 211 3.90 8.59 9.37
CA ASN A 211 2.52 9.06 9.51
C ASN A 211 1.60 8.13 10.31
N ILE A 212 2.11 7.05 10.90
CA ILE A 212 1.34 6.15 11.77
C ILE A 212 2.01 5.97 13.13
N VAL A 213 1.19 5.71 14.15
CA VAL A 213 1.63 5.25 15.46
C VAL A 213 1.24 3.78 15.60
N VAL A 214 2.24 2.95 15.91
CA VAL A 214 2.07 1.51 16.16
C VAL A 214 2.30 1.20 17.63
N THR A 215 1.39 0.43 18.22
CA THR A 215 1.48 -0.04 19.60
C THR A 215 1.43 -1.57 19.62
N PRO A 216 2.50 -2.25 20.06
CA PRO A 216 2.52 -3.72 20.12
C PRO A 216 1.68 -4.23 21.29
N GLU A 217 0.88 -5.25 21.04
CA GLU A 217 0.18 -6.03 22.05
C GLU A 217 0.53 -7.51 21.90
N VAL A 218 0.65 -8.22 23.03
CA VAL A 218 1.09 -9.62 23.06
C VAL A 218 0.00 -10.52 23.59
N LYS A 219 -0.14 -11.70 22.98
CA LYS A 219 -0.99 -12.78 23.47
C LYS A 219 -0.12 -13.76 24.22
N LYS A 220 -0.51 -14.11 25.44
CA LYS A 220 0.18 -15.08 26.28
C LYS A 220 -0.65 -16.34 26.46
N MET A 221 0.01 -17.49 26.54
CA MET A 221 -0.54 -18.74 27.04
C MET A 221 0.34 -19.18 28.21
N GLY A 222 -0.19 -19.07 29.42
CA GLY A 222 0.59 -19.17 30.65
C GLY A 222 1.71 -18.11 30.67
N ARG A 223 2.96 -18.55 30.80
CA ARG A 223 4.15 -17.68 30.84
C ARG A 223 4.71 -17.36 29.45
N GLN A 224 4.30 -18.08 28.41
CA GLN A 224 4.86 -17.94 27.07
C GLN A 224 4.05 -16.95 26.23
N VAL A 225 4.73 -16.14 25.42
CA VAL A 225 4.10 -15.30 24.40
C VAL A 225 3.88 -16.14 23.17
N THR A 226 2.63 -16.24 22.71
CA THR A 226 2.25 -17.08 21.55
C THR A 226 1.89 -16.26 20.32
N GLY A 227 1.57 -14.98 20.50
CA GLY A 227 1.25 -14.11 19.39
C GLY A 227 1.48 -12.64 19.69
N ILE A 228 1.48 -11.85 18.62
CA ILE A 228 1.66 -10.41 18.64
C ILE A 228 0.65 -9.77 17.68
N ARG A 229 0.13 -8.61 18.04
CA ARG A 229 -0.62 -7.72 17.14
C ARG A 229 -0.11 -6.30 17.32
N PHE A 230 -0.34 -5.47 16.31
CA PHE A 230 -0.05 -4.04 16.39
C PHE A 230 -1.36 -3.27 16.24
N ARG A 231 -1.66 -2.42 17.23
CA ARG A 231 -2.67 -1.36 17.09
C ARG A 231 -2.06 -0.24 16.28
N ILE A 232 -2.85 0.30 15.37
CA ILE A 232 -2.41 1.31 14.42
C ILE A 232 -3.34 2.50 14.55
N ALA A 233 -2.75 3.67 14.71
CA ALA A 233 -3.44 4.96 14.66
C ALA A 233 -2.70 5.87 13.66
N GLU A 234 -3.39 6.87 13.15
CA GLU A 234 -2.73 7.94 12.40
C GLU A 234 -1.86 8.77 13.34
N ASN A 235 -0.71 9.23 12.86
CA ASN A 235 0.14 10.18 13.58
C ASN A 235 -0.18 11.60 13.11
N PRO A 236 -0.91 12.42 13.90
CA PRO A 236 -1.38 13.73 13.44
C PRO A 236 -0.25 14.72 13.12
N GLN A 237 0.91 14.56 13.76
CA GLN A 237 2.04 15.48 13.60
C GLN A 237 2.78 15.26 12.27
N LEU A 238 2.90 14.01 11.85
CA LEU A 238 3.60 13.63 10.62
C LEU A 238 2.64 13.45 9.44
N SER A 239 1.36 13.18 9.67
CA SER A 239 0.35 13.16 8.60
C SER A 239 0.22 14.53 7.95
N ILE A 240 0.37 15.64 8.69
CA ILE A 240 0.38 17.01 8.16
C ILE A 240 1.61 17.26 7.25
N LEU A 241 2.78 16.73 7.63
CA LEU A 241 4.04 16.87 6.88
C LEU A 241 4.15 15.92 5.67
N ASP A 242 3.43 14.79 5.68
CA ASP A 242 3.44 13.82 4.58
C ASP A 242 2.26 14.03 3.60
N LEU A 243 1.31 14.91 3.96
CA LEU A 243 0.25 15.45 3.10
C LEU A 243 0.73 16.63 2.23
N ASP A 244 2.05 16.80 2.09
CA ASP A 244 2.66 17.93 1.38
C ASP A 244 2.60 17.84 -0.16
N ASP A 245 1.80 16.91 -0.68
CA ASP A 245 1.21 16.98 -2.03
C ASP A 245 0.23 18.17 -2.17
N GLY A 246 0.27 19.12 -1.24
CA GLY A 246 -0.73 20.17 -1.12
C GLY A 246 -0.30 21.43 -0.40
N GLU A 247 0.96 21.70 -0.02
CA GLU A 247 1.30 23.08 0.36
C GLU A 247 1.16 24.05 -0.81
N GLY A 248 1.43 23.64 -2.05
CA GLY A 248 1.09 24.47 -3.22
C GLY A 248 -0.39 24.84 -3.24
N LEU A 249 -1.26 23.86 -2.95
CA LEU A 249 -2.71 24.05 -2.84
C LEU A 249 -3.18 24.71 -1.54
N ARG A 250 -2.42 24.66 -0.43
CA ARG A 250 -2.84 25.22 0.88
C ARG A 250 -2.30 26.62 1.11
N LYS A 251 -1.20 27.00 0.45
CA LYS A 251 -0.70 28.38 0.33
C LYS A 251 -1.46 29.19 -0.73
N SER A 252 -2.20 28.52 -1.59
CA SER A 252 -3.23 29.09 -2.46
C SER A 252 -4.24 29.94 -1.68
N GLU A 253 -4.58 31.12 -2.20
CA GLU A 253 -5.69 31.93 -1.68
C GLU A 253 -7.05 31.21 -1.79
N VAL A 254 -7.16 30.22 -2.67
CA VAL A 254 -8.41 29.56 -3.07
C VAL A 254 -8.83 28.49 -2.05
N TYR A 255 -7.87 27.76 -1.49
CA TYR A 255 -8.16 26.65 -0.57
C TYR A 255 -8.81 27.08 0.76
N PRO A 256 -8.35 28.14 1.45
CA PRO A 256 -9.05 28.66 2.63
C PRO A 256 -10.50 29.07 2.31
N ARG A 257 -10.73 29.63 1.11
CA ARG A 257 -12.07 30.04 0.66
C ARG A 257 -12.99 28.84 0.42
N LEU A 258 -12.48 27.74 -0.18
CA LEU A 258 -13.23 26.49 -0.31
C LEU A 258 -13.64 25.91 1.06
N ARG A 259 -12.70 25.91 2.02
CA ARG A 259 -12.95 25.41 3.37
C ARG A 259 -13.97 26.26 4.11
N ALA A 260 -13.89 27.59 3.99
CA ALA A 260 -14.86 28.52 4.57
C ALA A 260 -16.28 28.35 3.97
N LEU A 261 -16.37 27.93 2.71
CA LEU A 261 -17.64 27.63 2.03
C LEU A 261 -18.26 26.27 2.45
N GLY A 262 -17.55 25.47 3.26
CA GLY A 262 -18.01 24.15 3.73
C GLY A 262 -17.61 22.97 2.84
N VAL A 263 -16.71 23.18 1.88
CA VAL A 263 -16.17 22.10 1.02
C VAL A 263 -15.24 21.20 1.84
N SER A 264 -15.41 19.88 1.76
CA SER A 264 -14.52 18.92 2.45
C SER A 264 -13.09 18.99 1.92
N ASP A 265 -12.08 18.71 2.75
CA ASP A 265 -10.65 18.76 2.34
C ASP A 265 -10.38 17.88 1.11
N ARG A 266 -10.95 16.68 1.08
CA ARG A 266 -10.86 15.76 -0.06
C ARG A 266 -11.45 16.35 -1.35
N LEU A 267 -12.60 17.00 -1.26
CA LEU A 267 -13.29 17.57 -2.41
C LEU A 267 -12.58 18.84 -2.92
N ALA A 268 -12.08 19.67 -2.01
CA ALA A 268 -11.28 20.84 -2.34
C ALA A 268 -9.99 20.44 -3.08
N ARG A 269 -9.29 19.41 -2.61
CA ARG A 269 -8.12 18.84 -3.30
C ARG A 269 -8.47 18.29 -4.67
N GLN A 270 -9.57 17.55 -4.76
CA GLN A 270 -10.02 16.96 -6.03
C GLN A 270 -10.28 18.06 -7.07
N TRP A 271 -11.06 19.09 -6.72
CA TRP A 271 -11.39 20.16 -7.65
C TRP A 271 -10.18 20.97 -8.11
N MET A 272 -9.26 21.26 -7.18
CA MET A 272 -8.03 21.98 -7.50
C MET A 272 -7.08 21.14 -8.37
N ALA A 273 -7.06 19.81 -8.20
CA ALA A 273 -6.27 18.91 -9.03
C ALA A 273 -6.90 18.65 -10.41
N GLU A 274 -8.24 18.62 -10.48
CA GLU A 274 -9.01 18.29 -11.69
C GLU A 274 -9.20 19.51 -12.61
N HIS A 275 -9.41 20.69 -12.05
CA HIS A 275 -9.72 21.91 -12.80
C HIS A 275 -8.62 22.97 -12.77
N GLY A 276 -7.59 22.81 -11.92
CA GLY A 276 -6.56 23.82 -11.70
C GLY A 276 -7.01 25.00 -10.82
N GLU A 277 -6.04 25.65 -10.19
CA GLU A 277 -6.30 26.71 -9.19
C GLU A 277 -7.04 27.93 -9.75
N ASP A 278 -6.61 28.44 -10.91
CA ASP A 278 -7.18 29.66 -11.50
C ASP A 278 -8.65 29.48 -11.92
N ALA A 279 -8.99 28.31 -12.46
CA ALA A 279 -10.37 28.00 -12.85
C ALA A 279 -11.29 27.86 -11.64
N VAL A 280 -10.79 27.25 -10.56
CA VAL A 280 -11.54 27.13 -9.30
C VAL A 280 -11.70 28.51 -8.64
N LYS A 281 -10.67 29.39 -8.71
CA LYS A 281 -10.75 30.78 -8.25
C LYS A 281 -11.82 31.57 -8.99
N ALA A 282 -11.82 31.54 -10.33
CA ALA A 282 -12.79 32.24 -11.16
C ALA A 282 -14.23 31.79 -10.87
N LYS A 283 -14.44 30.47 -10.71
CA LYS A 283 -15.76 29.90 -10.38
C LYS A 283 -16.20 30.24 -8.95
N LEU A 284 -15.28 30.30 -7.99
CA LEU A 284 -15.55 30.78 -6.64
C LEU A 284 -15.96 32.25 -6.59
N ASP A 285 -15.26 33.10 -7.32
CA ASP A 285 -15.56 34.53 -7.41
C ASP A 285 -16.92 34.76 -8.09
N TYR A 286 -17.23 33.97 -9.13
CA TYR A 286 -18.55 33.96 -9.74
C TYR A 286 -19.66 33.57 -8.74
N VAL A 287 -19.50 32.47 -8.00
CA VAL A 287 -20.50 32.03 -7.00
C VAL A 287 -20.68 33.06 -5.88
N ALA A 288 -19.60 33.72 -5.44
CA ALA A 288 -19.66 34.78 -4.43
C ALA A 288 -20.41 36.01 -4.93
N GLY A 289 -20.33 36.34 -6.23
CA GLY A 289 -21.04 37.45 -6.86
C GLY A 289 -22.54 37.21 -7.10
N GLN A 290 -23.03 35.96 -7.03
CA GLN A 290 -24.41 35.61 -7.39
C GLN A 290 -25.47 35.88 -6.32
N GLY A 291 -25.12 36.39 -5.13
CA GLY A 291 -26.04 36.91 -4.10
C GLY A 291 -27.22 36.00 -3.70
N GLY A 292 -27.19 35.40 -2.51
CA GLY A 292 -28.35 34.66 -1.96
C GLY A 292 -28.44 33.18 -2.38
N VAL A 293 -27.29 32.54 -2.63
CA VAL A 293 -27.22 31.11 -2.95
C VAL A 293 -27.50 30.27 -1.71
N LYS A 294 -28.61 29.50 -1.71
CA LYS A 294 -29.00 28.61 -0.59
C LYS A 294 -28.05 27.43 -0.36
N ASN A 295 -27.34 26.98 -1.40
CA ASN A 295 -26.34 25.91 -1.32
C ASN A 295 -25.11 26.25 -2.18
N PRO A 296 -24.17 27.04 -1.64
CA PRO A 296 -23.00 27.50 -2.38
C PRO A 296 -22.10 26.35 -2.89
N VAL A 297 -21.99 25.26 -2.13
CA VAL A 297 -21.20 24.06 -2.50
C VAL A 297 -21.84 23.33 -3.68
N GLY A 298 -23.16 23.15 -3.67
CA GLY A 298 -23.89 22.53 -4.78
C GLY A 298 -23.80 23.36 -6.05
N TYR A 299 -23.87 24.68 -5.92
CA TYR A 299 -23.76 25.61 -7.05
C TYR A 299 -22.34 25.62 -7.64
N LEU A 300 -21.31 25.65 -6.78
CA LEU A 300 -19.91 25.51 -7.19
C LEU A 300 -19.64 24.17 -7.88
N THR A 301 -20.25 23.08 -7.41
CA THR A 301 -20.17 21.76 -8.06
C THR A 301 -20.76 21.79 -9.47
N ALA A 302 -21.90 22.44 -9.67
CA ALA A 302 -22.52 22.60 -10.99
C ALA A 302 -21.69 23.50 -11.92
N ALA A 303 -21.13 24.57 -11.37
CA ALA A 303 -20.23 25.48 -12.11
C ALA A 303 -18.94 24.76 -12.57
N LEU A 304 -18.40 23.86 -11.74
CA LEU A 304 -17.20 23.07 -12.06
C LEU A 304 -17.46 21.99 -13.11
N LYS A 305 -18.63 21.34 -13.09
CA LYS A 305 -18.98 20.25 -14.02
C LYS A 305 -19.39 20.69 -15.43
N ASN A 306 -19.96 21.88 -15.59
CA ASN A 306 -20.59 22.30 -16.84
C ASN A 306 -19.77 23.32 -17.65
N ASP A 307 -18.48 23.52 -17.33
CA ASP A 307 -17.60 24.51 -17.97
C ASP A 307 -18.30 25.83 -18.28
N TYR A 308 -18.95 26.41 -17.26
CA TYR A 308 -19.53 27.74 -17.40
C TYR A 308 -18.41 28.75 -17.66
N GLU A 309 -18.25 29.11 -18.93
CA GLU A 309 -17.48 30.27 -19.34
C GLU A 309 -18.17 31.52 -18.81
N THR A 310 -17.38 32.46 -18.30
CA THR A 310 -17.81 33.81 -17.89
C THR A 310 -18.30 34.58 -19.11
N GLY A 311 -19.53 34.30 -19.55
CA GLY A 311 -20.11 34.94 -20.72
C GLY A 311 -21.46 34.33 -21.12
N GLY A 312 -22.50 34.58 -20.33
CA GLY A 312 -23.85 34.15 -20.70
C GLY A 312 -24.82 34.22 -19.55
N GLY A 313 -25.30 35.42 -19.24
CA GLY A 313 -26.31 35.63 -18.21
C GLY A 313 -27.58 34.84 -18.51
N PHE A 314 -28.17 34.27 -17.45
CA PHE A 314 -29.59 33.94 -17.45
C PHE A 314 -30.28 34.57 -16.25
N ALA A 315 -31.37 35.26 -16.59
CA ALA A 315 -32.19 36.08 -15.74
C ALA A 315 -32.68 35.35 -14.50
N ALA A 316 -32.61 36.06 -13.37
CA ALA A 316 -33.31 35.73 -12.16
C ALA A 316 -34.79 35.46 -12.45
N LYS A 317 -35.30 34.28 -12.05
CA LYS A 317 -36.74 34.10 -11.87
C LYS A 317 -37.13 34.53 -10.46
N PRO A 318 -38.23 35.29 -10.27
CA PRO A 318 -38.58 35.90 -9.00
C PRO A 318 -39.03 34.86 -7.98
N GLN A 319 -38.69 35.11 -6.72
CA GLN A 319 -39.33 34.48 -5.57
C GLN A 319 -40.80 34.94 -5.48
N GLY A 320 -41.73 34.00 -5.39
CA GLY A 320 -43.14 34.23 -5.12
C GLY A 320 -43.64 33.26 -4.05
N SER A 321 -44.14 33.83 -2.97
CA SER A 321 -44.72 33.21 -1.78
C SER A 321 -46.11 32.59 -2.01
N GLY A 322 -46.36 31.44 -1.37
CA GLY A 322 -47.65 31.07 -0.76
C GLY A 322 -48.80 30.57 -1.66
N GLY A 323 -49.55 29.60 -1.12
CA GLY A 323 -50.94 29.32 -1.52
C GLY A 323 -51.17 27.99 -2.24
N GLY A 324 -51.92 27.09 -1.60
CA GLY A 324 -52.29 25.79 -2.15
C GLY A 324 -53.34 25.85 -3.27
N GLY A 325 -53.43 24.74 -4.01
CA GLY A 325 -54.45 24.47 -5.00
C GLY A 325 -54.06 23.34 -5.96
N LEU A 326 -54.68 22.17 -5.83
CA LEU A 326 -54.94 21.24 -6.94
C LEU A 326 -55.80 21.94 -8.02
N PRO A 327 -55.89 21.52 -9.31
CA PRO A 327 -56.06 20.13 -9.82
C PRO A 327 -55.47 19.91 -11.26
N PRO A 328 -56.00 19.06 -12.19
CA PRO A 328 -56.34 17.62 -12.18
C PRO A 328 -55.56 16.75 -13.25
N ASN A 329 -55.61 15.42 -13.07
CA ASN A 329 -55.63 14.28 -14.04
C ASN A 329 -55.31 14.54 -15.54
N LEU A 330 -54.49 13.79 -16.30
CA LEU A 330 -54.26 12.33 -16.57
C LEU A 330 -53.13 12.23 -17.66
N PRO A 331 -52.62 11.06 -18.16
CA PRO A 331 -52.69 9.65 -17.71
C PRO A 331 -51.29 8.99 -17.52
N PRO A 332 -51.19 7.75 -16.98
CA PRO A 332 -49.91 7.11 -16.67
C PRO A 332 -49.27 6.44 -17.91
N ARG A 333 -47.96 6.66 -18.12
CA ARG A 333 -47.13 5.83 -19.03
C ARG A 333 -46.51 4.68 -18.25
N ALA A 334 -46.69 3.49 -18.83
CA ALA A 334 -46.30 2.16 -18.37
C ALA A 334 -44.95 2.07 -17.65
N ALA A 335 -44.97 1.47 -16.46
CA ALA A 335 -43.81 0.88 -15.82
C ALA A 335 -43.49 -0.45 -16.51
N ALA A 336 -42.31 -0.56 -17.10
CA ALA A 336 -41.75 -1.83 -17.55
C ALA A 336 -41.31 -2.63 -16.32
N ALA A 337 -41.97 -3.76 -16.07
CA ALA A 337 -41.65 -4.71 -15.02
C ALA A 337 -40.30 -5.40 -15.33
N LEU A 338 -39.36 -5.32 -14.38
CA LEU A 338 -38.20 -6.21 -14.30
C LEU A 338 -38.65 -7.54 -13.67
N PRO A 339 -38.34 -8.70 -14.26
CA PRO A 339 -38.69 -9.99 -13.66
C PRO A 339 -37.80 -10.29 -12.45
N ALA A 340 -38.45 -10.69 -11.35
CA ALA A 340 -37.81 -11.22 -10.15
C ALA A 340 -37.11 -12.55 -10.47
N SER A 341 -35.78 -12.59 -10.30
CA SER A 341 -35.02 -13.84 -10.32
C SER A 341 -35.18 -14.55 -8.98
N ARG A 342 -35.81 -15.72 -9.04
CA ARG A 342 -35.99 -16.72 -7.99
C ARG A 342 -34.73 -16.97 -7.18
N SER A 343 -34.91 -16.99 -5.85
CA SER A 343 -34.01 -17.57 -4.87
C SER A 343 -33.76 -19.06 -5.18
N LEU A 344 -32.48 -19.43 -5.23
CA LEU A 344 -32.03 -20.83 -5.27
C LEU A 344 -32.34 -21.51 -3.92
N PRO A 345 -32.76 -22.80 -3.91
CA PRO A 345 -32.90 -23.57 -2.68
C PRO A 345 -31.52 -23.92 -2.09
N PRO A 346 -31.42 -24.10 -0.76
CA PRO A 346 -30.17 -24.48 -0.11
C PRO A 346 -29.72 -25.90 -0.50
N PRO A 347 -28.40 -26.19 -0.48
CA PRO A 347 -27.89 -27.52 -0.82
C PRO A 347 -28.31 -28.57 0.20
N ALA A 348 -28.67 -29.75 -0.32
CA ALA A 348 -29.07 -30.92 0.44
C ALA A 348 -27.92 -31.50 1.28
N ASN A 349 -28.24 -31.97 2.49
CA ASN A 349 -27.32 -32.73 3.35
C ASN A 349 -26.88 -34.02 2.64
N PRO A 350 -25.60 -34.45 2.78
CA PRO A 350 -25.15 -35.74 2.27
C PRO A 350 -25.77 -36.90 3.07
N PRO A 351 -25.96 -38.08 2.45
CA PRO A 351 -26.56 -39.23 3.09
C PRO A 351 -25.65 -39.82 4.17
N ARG A 352 -26.25 -40.28 5.27
CA ARG A 352 -25.59 -41.09 6.29
C ARG A 352 -25.28 -42.48 5.69
N GLY A 353 -24.00 -42.78 5.51
CA GLY A 353 -23.50 -44.13 5.26
C GLY A 353 -22.74 -44.64 6.48
N THR A 354 -23.11 -45.83 6.94
CA THR A 354 -22.51 -46.64 8.01
C THR A 354 -21.14 -47.25 7.62
N PRO A 355 -20.36 -47.82 8.56
CA PRO A 355 -18.90 -47.76 8.56
C PRO A 355 -18.26 -48.91 7.77
N THR A 356 -17.18 -48.60 7.07
CA THR A 356 -16.19 -49.58 6.59
C THR A 356 -14.81 -49.09 6.99
N GLY A 357 -14.02 -50.00 7.57
CA GLY A 357 -12.83 -49.67 8.34
C GLY A 357 -11.54 -49.49 7.56
N GLY A 358 -10.49 -49.13 8.30
CA GLY A 358 -9.11 -49.44 7.99
C GLY A 358 -8.36 -48.43 7.14
N CYS A 359 -7.63 -47.52 7.78
CA CYS A 359 -6.16 -47.43 7.73
C CYS A 359 -5.69 -46.05 8.22
N SER A 360 -5.11 -46.04 9.42
CA SER A 360 -4.39 -44.88 9.97
C SER A 360 -3.02 -44.73 9.29
N PRO A 361 -2.57 -43.52 8.92
CA PRO A 361 -1.18 -43.28 8.56
C PRO A 361 -0.28 -43.27 9.81
N PRO A 362 0.98 -43.71 9.72
CA PRO A 362 1.83 -43.92 10.89
C PRO A 362 2.36 -42.60 11.46
N VAL A 363 2.28 -42.54 12.80
CA VAL A 363 2.93 -41.57 13.67
C VAL A 363 4.44 -41.85 13.63
N TRP A 364 5.23 -40.91 13.10
CA TRP A 364 6.69 -40.93 13.26
C TRP A 364 7.04 -40.50 14.69
N THR A 365 7.30 -41.49 15.55
CA THR A 365 7.98 -41.31 16.82
C THR A 365 9.48 -41.47 16.58
N ALA A 366 10.22 -40.37 16.59
CA ALA A 366 11.68 -40.41 16.62
C ALA A 366 12.15 -40.90 18.00
N ARG A 367 12.49 -42.18 18.11
CA ARG A 367 13.26 -42.71 19.25
C ARG A 367 14.73 -42.33 19.08
N CYS A 368 15.29 -41.74 20.13
CA CYS A 368 16.72 -41.60 20.35
C CYS A 368 17.42 -42.96 20.24
N GLY A 369 18.33 -43.09 19.28
CA GLY A 369 19.32 -44.16 19.19
C GLY A 369 20.68 -43.63 19.61
N THR A 370 21.11 -44.01 20.80
CA THR A 370 22.45 -43.79 21.36
C THR A 370 23.49 -44.48 20.48
N ILE A 371 24.41 -43.73 19.86
CA ILE A 371 25.63 -44.30 19.27
C ILE A 371 26.76 -44.08 20.27
N SER A 372 27.22 -45.21 20.83
CA SER A 372 28.35 -45.34 21.73
C SER A 372 29.67 -45.19 20.97
N ARG A 373 30.65 -44.61 21.68
CA ARG A 373 32.05 -44.44 21.28
C ARG A 373 32.72 -45.79 21.06
N GLY A 374 33.48 -45.92 19.97
CA GLY A 374 34.44 -46.99 19.73
C GLY A 374 35.77 -46.41 19.26
N THR A 375 36.68 -46.18 20.20
CA THR A 375 38.10 -45.92 19.97
C THR A 375 38.80 -47.20 19.51
N ALA A 376 39.51 -47.15 18.39
CA ALA A 376 40.58 -48.09 18.08
C ALA A 376 41.68 -47.36 17.30
N GLY A 377 42.79 -47.12 17.97
CA GLY A 377 44.04 -46.70 17.36
C GLY A 377 44.74 -47.89 16.69
N CYS A 378 45.47 -47.60 15.62
CA CYS A 378 46.42 -48.53 15.01
C CYS A 378 47.74 -47.80 14.77
N ARG A 379 48.75 -48.18 15.55
CA ARG A 379 50.18 -48.08 15.23
C ARG A 379 50.85 -49.35 15.76
N ARG A 380 51.13 -50.30 14.87
CA ARG A 380 52.45 -50.82 14.49
C ARG A 380 52.25 -52.05 13.62
#